data_AF-A0A2D7NDD1-F1
#
_entry.id   AF-A0A2D7NDD1-F1
#
_cell.length_a   1.000
_cell.length_b   1.000
_cell.length_c   1.000
_cell.angle_alpha   90.00
_cell.angle_beta   90.00
_cell.angle_gamma   90.00
#
_symmetry.space_group_name_H-M   'P 1'
#
loop_
_entity.id
_entity.type
_entity.pdbx_description
1 polymer ?
#
loop_
_entity_poly.entity_id
_entity_poly.type
_entity_poly.pdbx_seq_one_letter_code
_entity_poly.pdbx_strand_id
1 'polypeptide(L)' 'MIKNIFISTILFLPHIIHACAVCYGDPESPMTDGMNKAIIFLLSIIGFILLSIIFSISYFYRRAKLINNNLGDD' A
#
# COMPACT_ATOMS: atom_id res chain seq x y z
N MET A 1 -14.65 -6.81 -3.85
CA MET A 1 -13.42 -6.58 -4.63
C MET A 1 -12.25 -6.09 -3.77
N ILE A 2 -12.41 -5.07 -2.91
CA ILE A 2 -11.36 -4.56 -1.99
C ILE A 2 -10.73 -5.65 -1.10
N LYS A 3 -11.55 -6.58 -0.57
CA LYS A 3 -11.10 -7.69 0.28
C LYS A 3 -10.19 -8.67 -0.47
N ASN A 4 -10.44 -8.88 -1.77
CA ASN A 4 -9.65 -9.78 -2.62
C ASN A 4 -8.33 -9.15 -3.07
N ILE A 5 -8.29 -7.82 -3.25
CA ILE A 5 -7.07 -7.05 -3.54
C ILE A 5 -6.13 -7.03 -2.34
N PHE A 6 -6.66 -6.81 -1.13
CA PHE A 6 -5.86 -6.83 0.10
C PHE A 6 -5.25 -8.23 0.35
N ILE A 7 -6.03 -9.28 0.11
CA ILE A 7 -5.58 -10.69 0.16
C ILE A 7 -4.56 -11.03 -0.93
N SER A 8 -4.70 -10.50 -2.14
CA SER A 8 -3.72 -10.74 -3.21
C SER A 8 -2.40 -10.02 -2.93
N THR A 9 -2.45 -8.79 -2.40
CA THR A 9 -1.27 -8.02 -2.00
C THR A 9 -0.54 -8.67 -0.83
N ILE A 10 -1.25 -9.13 0.22
CA ILE A 10 -0.60 -9.79 1.37
C ILE A 10 0.05 -11.12 0.99
N LEU A 11 -0.51 -11.83 0.00
CA LEU A 11 0.00 -13.12 -0.47
C LEU A 11 1.20 -12.98 -1.42
N PHE A 12 1.34 -11.85 -2.12
CA PHE A 12 2.49 -11.54 -2.98
C PHE A 12 3.62 -10.80 -2.26
N LEU A 13 3.33 -10.15 -1.12
CA LEU A 13 4.30 -9.47 -0.28
C LEU A 13 5.49 -10.34 0.20
N PRO A 14 5.32 -11.60 0.68
CA PRO A 14 6.43 -12.38 1.27
C PRO A 14 7.60 -12.63 0.31
N HIS A 15 7.37 -12.53 -1.01
CA HIS A 15 8.44 -12.70 -2.00
C HIS A 15 9.32 -11.44 -2.17
N ILE A 16 8.84 -10.26 -1.78
CA ILE A 16 9.54 -8.97 -1.95
C ILE A 16 10.25 -8.54 -0.65
N ILE A 17 9.77 -8.98 0.51
CA ILE A 17 10.39 -8.70 1.82
C ILE A 17 11.73 -9.43 2.04
N HIS A 18 12.08 -10.34 1.13
CA HIS A 18 13.40 -10.99 1.04
C HIS A 18 14.18 -10.58 -0.22
N ALA A 19 13.93 -9.39 -0.78
CA ALA A 19 14.85 -8.78 -1.75
C ALA A 19 16.00 -8.08 -1.00
N CYS A 20 16.98 -8.89 -0.59
CA CYS A 20 18.40 -8.57 -0.58
C CYS A 20 18.82 -7.13 -0.17
N ALA A 21 19.09 -6.97 1.12
CA ALA A 21 20.11 -6.05 1.63
C ALA A 21 21.55 -6.43 1.17
N VAL A 22 21.70 -7.08 0.01
CA VAL A 22 23.01 -7.51 -0.52
C VAL A 22 23.93 -6.31 -0.82
N CYS A 23 23.42 -5.07 -0.81
CA CYS A 23 24.21 -3.85 -1.04
C CYS A 23 24.25 -2.86 0.14
N TYR A 24 23.65 -3.15 1.31
CA TYR A 24 23.60 -2.16 2.39
C TYR A 24 24.96 -1.86 3.06
N GLY A 25 25.99 -2.65 2.74
CA GLY A 25 27.34 -2.46 3.28
C GLY A 25 27.35 -2.54 4.81
N ASP A 26 28.45 -2.12 5.42
CA ASP A 26 28.61 -2.09 6.87
C ASP A 26 27.45 -1.30 7.53
N PRO A 27 26.62 -1.95 8.37
CA PRO A 27 25.47 -1.29 9.01
C PRO A 27 25.87 -0.18 9.98
N GLU A 28 27.15 -0.12 10.36
CA GLU A 28 27.75 0.87 11.26
C GLU A 28 28.43 2.04 10.54
N SER A 29 28.43 2.08 9.21
CA SER A 29 29.02 3.19 8.47
C SER A 29 28.08 4.41 8.41
N PRO A 30 28.59 5.65 8.46
CA PRO A 30 27.76 6.87 8.42
C PRO A 30 26.99 7.05 7.11
N MET A 31 27.30 6.27 6.06
CA MET A 31 26.51 6.24 4.83
C MET A 31 25.18 5.48 5.00
N THR A 32 25.13 4.51 5.92
CA THR A 32 23.95 3.65 6.15
C THR A 32 22.80 4.40 6.84
N ASP A 33 23.11 5.38 7.70
CA ASP A 33 22.11 6.17 8.43
C ASP A 33 21.20 6.98 7.50
N GLY A 34 21.79 7.57 6.46
CA GLY A 34 21.04 8.28 5.41
C GLY A 34 20.16 7.33 4.60
N MET A 35 20.67 6.13 4.29
CA MET A 35 19.93 5.13 3.53
C MET A 35 18.75 4.55 4.31
N ASN A 36 18.91 4.22 5.59
CA ASN A 36 17.82 3.70 6.43
C ASN A 36 16.63 4.67 6.51
N LYS A 37 16.90 5.97 6.68
CA LYS A 37 15.83 7.00 6.66
C LYS A 37 15.19 7.16 5.29
N ALA A 38 15.96 7.08 4.21
CA ALA A 38 15.45 7.16 2.84
C ALA A 38 14.50 6.00 2.51
N ILE A 39 14.81 4.78 2.96
CA ILE A 39 13.93 3.60 2.79
C ILE A 39 12.56 3.87 3.41
N ILE A 40 12.53 4.31 4.67
CA ILE A 40 11.27 4.56 5.39
C ILE A 40 10.43 5.62 4.66
N PHE A 41 11.08 6.66 4.15
CA PHE A 41 10.40 7.68 3.37
C PHE A 41 9.79 7.14 2.07
N LEU A 42 10.55 6.35 1.30
CA LEU A 42 10.09 5.73 0.06
C LEU A 42 8.93 4.75 0.32
N LEU A 43 9.05 3.90 1.34
CA LEU A 43 7.96 2.99 1.73
C LEU A 43 6.71 3.75 2.16
N SER A 44 6.87 4.84 2.91
CA SER A 44 5.75 5.66 3.35
C SER A 44 5.00 6.25 2.16
N ILE A 45 5.70 6.80 1.17
CA ILE A 45 5.07 7.38 -0.02
C ILE A 45 4.33 6.31 -0.80
N ILE A 46 4.98 5.17 -1.08
CA ILE A 46 4.38 4.07 -1.82
C ILE A 46 3.11 3.61 -1.09
N GLY A 47 3.20 3.33 0.22
CA GLY A 47 2.06 2.95 1.04
C GLY A 47 0.93 3.98 0.99
N PHE A 48 1.25 5.27 1.05
CA PHE A 48 0.27 6.34 0.95
C PHE A 48 -0.46 6.37 -0.40
N ILE A 49 0.26 6.23 -1.52
CA ILE A 49 -0.35 6.22 -2.85
C ILE A 49 -1.29 5.02 -3.00
N LEU A 50 -0.88 3.83 -2.56
CA LEU A 50 -1.76 2.65 -2.60
C LEU A 50 -3.04 2.86 -1.79
N LEU A 51 -2.93 3.40 -0.56
CA LEU A 51 -4.09 3.71 0.29
C LEU A 51 -5.02 4.73 -0.36
N SER A 52 -4.47 5.76 -0.99
CA SER A 52 -5.24 6.82 -1.66
C SER A 52 -6.11 6.27 -2.81
N ILE A 53 -5.54 5.40 -3.64
CA ILE A 53 -6.28 4.76 -4.75
C ILE A 53 -7.43 3.90 -4.21
N ILE A 54 -7.16 3.11 -3.16
CA ILE A 54 -8.17 2.26 -2.52
C ILE A 54 -9.29 3.10 -1.91
N PHE A 55 -8.95 4.22 -1.27
CA PHE A 55 -9.91 5.12 -0.67
C PHE A 55 -10.82 5.75 -1.73
N SER A 56 -10.24 6.23 -2.84
CA SER A 56 -10.98 6.84 -3.95
C SER A 56 -12.02 5.86 -4.53
N ILE A 57 -11.62 4.63 -4.82
CA ILE A 57 -12.52 3.59 -5.35
C ILE A 57 -13.61 3.23 -4.33
N SER A 58 -13.23 3.08 -3.05
CA SER A 58 -14.17 2.74 -1.98
C SER A 58 -15.23 3.84 -1.76
N TYR A 59 -14.81 5.10 -1.84
CA TYR A 59 -15.70 6.25 -1.76
C TYR A 59 -16.74 6.23 -2.89
N PHE A 60 -16.28 6.01 -4.12
CA PHE A 60 -17.17 5.91 -5.27
C PHE A 60 -18.13 4.73 -5.17
N TYR A 61 -17.66 3.57 -4.71
CA TYR A 61 -18.50 2.39 -4.50
C TYR A 61 -19.56 2.60 -3.42
N ARG A 62 -19.21 3.23 -2.29
CA ARG A 62 -20.19 3.57 -1.23
C ARG A 62 -21.25 4.51 -1.76
N ARG A 63 -20.86 5.52 -2.53
CA ARG A 63 -21.79 6.47 -3.13
C ARG A 63 -22.69 5.82 -4.17
N ALA A 64 -22.15 4.93 -5.02
CA ALA A 64 -22.96 4.13 -5.93
C ALA A 64 -23.95 3.25 -5.18
N LYS A 65 -23.50 2.57 -4.10
CA LYS A 65 -24.35 1.73 -3.25
C LYS A 65 -25.53 2.50 -2.68
N LEU A 66 -25.29 3.74 -2.24
CA LEU A 66 -26.27 4.67 -1.68
C LEU A 66 -27.26 5.21 -2.73
N ILE A 67 -26.92 5.22 -4.00
CA ILE A 67 -27.87 5.69 -5.03
C ILE A 67 -28.81 4.55 -5.44
N ASN A 68 -28.30 3.32 -5.59
CA ASN A 68 -29.14 2.21 -6.04
C ASN A 68 -30.15 1.70 -5.01
N ASN A 69 -29.90 1.86 -3.71
CA ASN A 69 -30.86 1.47 -2.67
C ASN A 69 -31.96 2.52 -2.48
N ASN A 70 -31.73 3.79 -2.81
CA ASN A 70 -32.78 4.82 -2.84
C ASN A 70 -33.65 4.75 -4.12
N LEU A 71 -33.30 3.91 -5.09
CA LEU A 71 -34.04 3.67 -6.35
C LEU A 71 -34.81 2.33 -6.33
N GLY A 72 -34.87 1.65 -5.17
CA GLY A 72 -35.60 0.40 -4.97
C GLY A 72 -36.75 0.52 -3.96
N ASP A 73 -37.03 1.74 -3.50
CA ASP A 73 -38.15 2.10 -2.61
C ASP A 73 -39.33 2.70 -3.39
N ASP A 74 -39.38 2.53 -4.73
CA ASP A 74 -40.50 2.90 -5.62
C ASP A 74 -41.38 1.69 -5.96
#